data_AF-A0A517WI46-F1
#
_entry.id   AF-A0A517WI46-F1
#
_cell.length_a   1.000
_cell.length_b   1.000
_cell.length_c   1.000
_cell.angle_alpha   90.00
_cell.angle_beta   90.00
_cell.angle_gamma   90.00
#
_symmetry.space_group_name_H-M   'P 1'
#
loop_
_entity.id
_entity.type
_entity.pdbx_description
1 polymer ?
#
loop_
_entity_poly.entity_id
_entity_poly.type
_entity_poly.pdbx_seq_one_letter_code
_entity_poly.pdbx_strand_id
1 'polypeptide(L)'
;MKFPLHCFEIETDSERQLSEEVQRELLSVPKIVKQEFSEQEWFAFRLVLEEYVVELLKERRSAALRSRHGIAGSCQLSVLFEQRQILIAFNGQEKVLQYPKDGPVVS
;
A
#
# COMPACT_ATOMS: atom_id res chain seq x y z
N MET A 1 2.08 5.10 23.70
CA MET A 1 1.66 5.18 22.28
C MET A 1 2.76 4.56 21.46
N LYS A 2 2.47 3.47 20.72
CA LYS A 2 3.44 2.93 19.74
C LYS A 2 3.35 3.85 18.53
N PHE A 3 4.41 4.58 18.25
CA PHE A 3 4.51 5.39 17.03
C PHE A 3 4.80 4.43 15.86
N PRO A 4 4.18 4.65 14.69
CA PRO A 4 4.55 3.90 13.50
C PRO A 4 6.03 4.17 13.17
N LEU A 5 6.69 3.17 12.60
CA LEU A 5 8.08 3.30 12.15
C LEU A 5 8.20 4.31 11.01
N HIS A 6 7.19 4.36 10.15
CA HIS A 6 7.06 5.31 9.05
C HIS A 6 5.63 5.26 8.49
N CYS A 7 5.20 6.34 7.86
CA CYS A 7 4.04 6.35 6.99
C CYS A 7 4.30 7.26 5.79
N PHE A 8 3.64 6.96 4.68
CA PHE A 8 3.48 7.91 3.58
C PHE A 8 2.04 7.88 3.09
N GLU A 9 1.60 9.03 2.57
CA GLU A 9 0.25 9.25 2.06
C GLU A 9 0.37 9.93 0.69
N ILE A 10 -0.42 9.43 -0.27
CA ILE A 10 -0.46 9.91 -1.63
C ILE A 10 -1.92 10.19 -1.99
N GLU A 11 -2.20 11.42 -2.41
CA GLU A 11 -3.50 11.81 -2.95
C GLU A 11 -3.33 12.39 -4.34
N THR A 12 -3.98 11.77 -5.33
CA THR A 12 -3.89 12.21 -6.73
C THR A 12 -5.10 11.76 -7.53
N ASP A 13 -5.50 12.57 -8.52
CA ASP A 13 -6.55 12.19 -9.47
C ASP A 13 -6.01 11.35 -10.64
N SER A 14 -4.69 11.15 -10.72
CA SER A 14 -3.99 10.52 -11.85
C SER A 14 -3.40 9.16 -11.47
N GLU A 15 -3.88 8.08 -12.11
CA GLU A 15 -3.33 6.72 -11.92
C GLU A 15 -1.83 6.65 -12.26
N ARG A 16 -1.39 7.41 -13.26
CA ARG A 16 0.02 7.47 -13.65
C ARG A 16 0.86 8.13 -12.55
N GLN A 17 0.39 9.25 -12.02
CA GLN A 17 1.10 9.99 -10.97
C GLN A 17 1.18 9.15 -9.69
N LEU A 18 0.12 8.40 -9.36
CA LEU A 18 0.10 7.48 -8.23
C LEU A 18 1.28 6.49 -8.30
N SER A 19 1.50 5.86 -9.46
CA SER A 19 2.61 4.91 -9.62
C SER A 19 3.99 5.57 -9.44
N GLU A 20 4.18 6.78 -9.99
CA GLU A 20 5.45 7.51 -9.88
C GLU A 20 5.73 7.95 -8.43
N GLU A 21 4.69 8.39 -7.71
CA GLU A 21 4.79 8.78 -6.31
C GLU A 21 5.00 7.58 -5.38
N VAL A 22 4.32 6.46 -5.61
CA VAL A 22 4.56 5.22 -4.86
C VAL A 22 6.01 4.78 -4.99
N GLN A 23 6.57 4.78 -6.20
CA GLN A 23 7.98 4.43 -6.40
C GLN A 23 8.92 5.38 -5.67
N ARG A 24 8.62 6.69 -5.69
CA ARG A 24 9.40 7.70 -4.97
C ARG A 24 9.39 7.45 -3.45
N GLU A 25 8.22 7.19 -2.88
CA GLU A 25 8.09 6.93 -1.44
C GLU A 25 8.75 5.61 -1.03
N LEU A 26 8.62 4.56 -1.84
CA LEU A 26 9.32 3.28 -1.60
C LEU A 26 10.84 3.41 -1.57
N LEU A 27 11.41 4.35 -2.35
CA LEU A 27 12.85 4.65 -2.33
C LEU A 27 13.23 5.47 -1.09
N SER A 28 12.36 6.39 -0.67
CA SER A 28 12.57 7.29 0.48
C SER A 28 12.43 6.58 1.84
N VAL A 29 11.87 5.36 1.88
CA VAL A 29 11.63 4.63 3.13
C VAL A 29 12.89 4.59 4.04
N PRO A 30 12.76 5.03 5.31
CA PRO A 30 13.86 5.06 6.26
C PRO A 30 14.54 3.71 6.48
N LYS A 31 15.84 3.74 6.80
CA LYS A 31 16.64 2.53 7.10
C LYS A 31 16.05 1.69 8.24
N ILE A 32 15.46 2.32 9.25
CA ILE A 32 14.86 1.61 10.40
C ILE A 32 13.73 0.67 9.96
N VAL A 33 12.93 1.07 8.98
CA VAL A 33 11.88 0.21 8.41
C VAL A 33 12.50 -0.91 7.59
N LYS A 34 13.50 -0.58 6.75
CA LYS A 34 14.21 -1.57 5.91
C LYS A 34 14.92 -2.65 6.73
N GLN A 35 15.26 -2.38 7.99
CA GLN A 35 15.87 -3.35 8.91
C GLN A 35 14.85 -4.19 9.68
N GLU A 36 13.59 -3.74 9.77
CA GLU A 36 12.52 -4.45 10.46
C GLU A 36 12.00 -5.66 9.66
N PHE A 37 12.13 -5.60 8.34
CA PHE A 37 11.65 -6.61 7.39
C PHE A 37 12.83 -7.24 6.65
N SER A 38 12.76 -8.55 6.41
CA SER A 38 13.70 -9.23 5.53
C SER A 38 13.50 -8.83 4.07
N GLU A 39 14.49 -9.09 3.22
CA GLU A 39 14.39 -8.81 1.78
C GLU A 39 13.20 -9.54 1.12
N GLN A 40 12.89 -10.75 1.57
CA GLN A 40 11.75 -11.53 1.08
C GLN A 40 10.42 -10.89 1.46
N GLU A 41 10.30 -10.42 2.71
CA GLU A 41 9.11 -9.72 3.20
C GLU A 41 8.91 -8.41 2.45
N TRP A 42 10.01 -7.73 2.14
CA TRP A 42 10.02 -6.49 1.36
C TRP A 42 9.61 -6.69 -0.10
N PHE A 43 10.08 -7.77 -0.71
CA PHE A 43 9.64 -8.17 -2.03
C PHE A 43 8.14 -8.52 -2.03
N ALA A 44 7.68 -9.32 -1.07
CA ALA A 44 6.27 -9.69 -0.93
C ALA A 44 5.37 -8.46 -0.70
N PHE A 45 5.79 -7.52 0.15
CA PHE A 45 5.08 -6.26 0.36
C PHE A 45 4.90 -5.47 -0.95
N ARG A 46 5.96 -5.30 -1.73
CA ARG A 46 5.89 -4.57 -3.01
C ARG A 46 4.93 -5.23 -3.99
N LEU A 47 4.97 -6.56 -4.08
CA LEU A 47 4.06 -7.32 -4.92
C LEU A 47 2.61 -7.13 -4.49
N VAL A 48 2.32 -7.26 -3.18
CA VAL A 48 0.96 -7.08 -2.66
C VAL A 48 0.49 -5.64 -2.86
N LEU A 49 1.35 -4.64 -2.63
CA LEU A 49 0.99 -3.23 -2.85
C LEU A 49 0.59 -3.00 -4.32
N GLU A 50 1.38 -3.50 -5.27
CA GLU A 50 1.08 -3.39 -6.69
C GLU A 50 -0.23 -4.10 -7.06
N GLU A 51 -0.37 -5.37 -6.69
CA GLU A 51 -1.57 -6.16 -6.99
C GLU A 51 -2.83 -5.51 -6.39
N TYR A 52 -2.77 -5.12 -5.12
CA TYR A 52 -3.90 -4.51 -4.41
C TYR A 52 -4.32 -3.19 -5.04
N VAL A 53 -3.37 -2.28 -5.31
CA VAL A 53 -3.69 -0.99 -5.95
C VAL A 53 -4.24 -1.19 -7.36
N VAL A 54 -3.65 -2.11 -8.15
CA VAL A 54 -4.11 -2.39 -9.52
C VAL A 54 -5.52 -2.96 -9.56
N GLU A 55 -5.85 -3.88 -8.65
CA GLU A 55 -7.21 -4.44 -8.53
C GLU A 55 -8.23 -3.35 -8.20
N LEU A 56 -7.96 -2.52 -7.18
CA LEU A 56 -8.89 -1.48 -6.76
C LEU A 56 -9.04 -0.35 -7.80
N LEU A 57 -7.99 -0.05 -8.57
CA LEU A 57 -8.09 0.85 -9.74
C LEU A 57 -9.01 0.28 -10.84
N LYS A 58 -8.98 -1.04 -11.08
CA LYS A 58 -9.91 -1.69 -12.03
C LYS A 58 -11.35 -1.62 -11.51
N GLU A 59 -11.57 -1.85 -10.22
CA GLU A 59 -12.89 -1.74 -9.60
C GLU A 59 -13.45 -0.31 -9.71
N ARG A 60 -12.61 0.70 -9.41
CA ARG A 60 -12.93 2.12 -9.56
C ARG A 60 -13.35 2.47 -10.98
N ARG A 61 -12.54 2.09 -11.98
CA ARG A 61 -12.86 2.33 -13.41
C ARG A 61 -14.17 1.65 -13.81
N SER A 62 -14.39 0.42 -13.36
CA SER A 62 -15.64 -0.31 -13.61
C SER A 62 -16.86 0.37 -12.97
N ALA A 63 -16.71 0.90 -11.75
CA ALA A 63 -17.76 1.64 -11.06
C ALA A 63 -18.06 2.99 -11.73
N ALA A 64 -17.03 3.71 -12.19
CA ALA A 64 -17.17 4.97 -12.91
C ALA A 64 -17.93 4.79 -14.23
N LEU A 65 -17.65 3.71 -14.98
CA LEU A 65 -18.39 3.36 -16.20
C LEU A 65 -19.87 3.04 -15.96
N ARG A 66 -20.21 2.49 -14.78
CA ARG A 66 -21.60 2.20 -14.37
C ARG A 66 -22.34 3.42 -13.83
N SER A 67 -21.62 4.46 -13.42
CA SER A 67 -22.19 5.68 -12.86
C SER A 67 -22.60 6.67 -13.94
N ARG A 68 -23.86 7.11 -13.92
CA ARG A 68 -24.41 8.13 -14.83
C ARG A 68 -23.75 9.52 -14.68
N HIS A 69 -22.91 9.71 -13.65
CA HIS A 69 -22.22 10.98 -13.32
C HIS A 69 -20.69 10.93 -13.44
N GLY A 70 -20.09 9.84 -13.93
CA GLY A 70 -18.74 9.83 -14.55
C GLY A 70 -17.51 10.32 -13.75
N ILE A 71 -17.63 10.79 -12.51
CA ILE A 71 -16.49 11.26 -11.73
C ILE A 71 -16.00 10.11 -10.85
N ALA A 72 -14.88 9.52 -11.22
CA ALA A 72 -14.11 8.68 -10.32
C ALA A 72 -13.40 9.62 -9.33
N GLY A 73 -13.75 9.59 -8.04
CA GLY A 73 -13.10 10.42 -7.00
C GLY A 73 -11.59 10.16 -6.89
N SER A 74 -10.84 11.04 -6.22
CA SER A 74 -9.36 10.97 -6.12
C SER A 74 -8.86 9.59 -5.66
N CYS A 75 -7.64 9.23 -6.07
CA CYS A 75 -6.92 8.09 -5.53
C CYS A 75 -6.21 8.55 -4.26
N GLN A 76 -6.50 7.90 -3.14
CA GLN A 76 -5.92 8.13 -1.83
C GLN A 76 -5.28 6.82 -1.38
N LEU A 77 -3.96 6.79 -1.30
CA LEU A 77 -3.18 5.67 -0.80
C LEU A 77 -2.47 6.10 0.49
N SER A 78 -2.56 5.29 1.53
CA SER A 78 -1.69 5.38 2.69
C SER A 78 -1.01 4.05 2.95
N VAL A 79 0.28 4.10 3.31
CA VAL A 79 1.02 2.92 3.76
C VAL A 79 1.64 3.24 5.11
N LEU A 80 1.29 2.43 6.09
CA LEU A 80 1.74 2.54 7.48
C LEU A 80 2.63 1.36 7.82
N PHE A 81 3.88 1.65 8.18
CA PHE A 81 4.85 0.67 8.63
C PHE A 81 4.87 0.62 10.15
N GLU A 82 4.56 -0.53 10.71
CA GLU A 82 4.66 -0.82 12.13
C GLU A 82 5.67 -1.95 12.35
N GLN A 83 5.94 -2.25 13.62
CA GLN A 83 6.80 -3.38 13.95
C GLN A 83 6.16 -4.67 13.45
N ARG A 84 6.84 -5.36 12.52
CA ARG A 84 6.39 -6.64 11.93
C ARG A 84 5.02 -6.61 11.25
N GLN A 85 4.52 -5.42 10.92
CA GLN A 85 3.23 -5.22 10.28
C GLN A 85 3.29 -4.06 9.29
N ILE A 86 2.57 -4.20 8.18
CA ILE A 86 2.35 -3.13 7.21
C ILE A 86 0.87 -3.04 6.93
N LEU A 87 0.29 -1.85 7.08
CA LEU A 87 -1.08 -1.55 6.68
C LEU A 87 -1.04 -0.74 5.39
N ILE A 88 -1.82 -1.15 4.40
CA ILE A 88 -2.03 -0.46 3.13
C ILE A 88 -3.49 -0.07 3.10
N ALA A 89 -3.81 1.22 2.94
CA ALA A 89 -5.17 1.67 2.73
C ALA A 89 -5.28 2.40 1.38
N PHE A 90 -6.25 2.02 0.56
CA PHE A 90 -6.52 2.65 -0.73
C PHE A 90 -8.00 3.00 -0.84
N ASN A 91 -8.33 4.29 -0.97
CA ASN A 91 -9.70 4.80 -1.02
C ASN A 91 -10.61 4.26 0.10
N GLY A 92 -10.04 4.10 1.30
CA GLY A 92 -10.74 3.58 2.47
C GLY A 92 -10.83 2.05 2.56
N GLN A 93 -10.31 1.30 1.58
CA GLN A 93 -10.17 -0.16 1.69
C GLN A 93 -8.80 -0.49 2.27
N GLU A 94 -8.76 -1.41 3.24
CA GLU A 94 -7.56 -1.74 3.99
C GLU A 94 -7.05 -3.16 3.70
N LYS A 95 -5.72 -3.31 3.67
CA LYS A 95 -5.01 -4.57 3.63
C LYS A 95 -3.90 -4.57 4.67
N VAL A 96 -3.90 -5.57 5.54
CA VAL A 96 -2.88 -5.75 6.57
C VAL A 96 -1.97 -6.90 6.17
N LEU A 97 -0.66 -6.65 6.19
CA LEU A 97 0.39 -7.65 6.07
C LEU A 97 1.04 -7.85 7.42
N GLN A 98 1.02 -9.09 7.92
CA GLN A 98 1.65 -9.47 9.19
C GLN A 98 2.82 -10.40 8.93
N TYR A 99 3.94 -10.11 9.57
CA TYR A 99 5.19 -10.85 9.42
C TYR A 99 5.61 -11.40 10.79
N PRO A 100 5.19 -12.60 11.19
CA PRO A 100 5.56 -13.15 12.50
C PRO A 100 7.10 -13.20 12.65
N LYS A 101 7.60 -13.01 13.87
CA LYS A 101 9.05 -13.03 14.15
C LYS A 101 9.63 -14.44 14.03
N ASP A 102 8.80 -15.44 14.28
CA ASP A 102 9.09 -16.83 14.03
C ASP A 102 8.56 -17.16 12.63
N GLY A 103 9.42 -17.73 11.78
CA GLY A 103 9.05 -18.17 10.42
C GLY A 103 7.82 -19.09 10.40
N PRO A 104 7.33 -19.48 9.21
CA PRO A 104 6.00 -20.08 9.07
C PRO A 104 5.84 -21.27 10.03
N VAL A 105 4.86 -21.19 10.93
CA VAL A 105 4.32 -22.37 11.61
C VAL A 105 3.58 -23.14 10.54
N VAL A 106 4.28 -24.07 9.90
CA VAL A 106 3.66 -25.12 9.11
C VAL A 106 2.79 -25.91 10.09
N SER A 107 1.47 -25.82 9.95
CA SER A 107 0.53 -26.78 10.52
C SER A 107 -0.03 -27.64 9.40
#